data_AF-A0A2E5K0R6-F1
#
_entry.id   AF-A0A2E5K0R6-F1
#
_cell.length_a   1.000
_cell.length_b   1.000
_cell.length_c   1.000
_cell.angle_alpha   90.00
_cell.angle_beta   90.00
_cell.angle_gamma   90.00
#
_symmetry.space_group_name_H-M   'P 1'
#
loop_
_entity.id
_entity.type
_entity.pdbx_description
1 polymer ?
#
loop_
_entity_poly.entity_id
_entity_poly.type
_entity_poly.pdbx_seq_one_letter_code
_entity_poly.pdbx_strand_id
1 'polypeptide(L)'
;MKFMTIIRPVLLVNLLFGVAFAETRKPNIVFFLVDDLGWSDVGCNGSPFYDTPNIYQLADVGVRFTNAYAACHVCSPTRASILTGKYPATLTLTDWLNGRSNRPYQVFQNPDKAMALDPDETTLAEVLKKEGYATALFGKWHLGSDTTPTGHGFDLHVPYSVNSNLGRRRGFYNPKDIPGLDGGEYVTDRLAELAAKYIDVHKDKPFLLYMSHFSVHDPIHGRPDLVEKYKKKLAAMPPQSGPDFILEGNPDSPTYPSRGELDELIKQPKFRDTYTSYPNDLVKVKQKQDNVQFAGMVESVDQSLGTLMAKLKEHGLENNTIVIFMSDNGGMSVMNGTPHFETTQDKIDTRASTSNLPLRGAKGWLYEGGIRVPMIVKWPHHGKVGTVCDEPVISTDFFPTILEMIGVEHETTGIDGKSFTRLVRGEDMDRGPIYWHFPHYSNHGMQSPGGAIRDGDYKLLEYFENGTVQLFNLKDDIGEQNDLSKMEVEKTEELTTKLHQWRKEVDAQMMSPNPDYDQATDLWSGKK
;
A
#
# COMPACT_ATOMS: atom_id res chain seq x y z
N MET A 1 -11.67 -98.22 15.02
CA MET A 1 -11.00 -96.98 14.60
C MET A 1 -12.05 -95.88 14.46
N LYS A 2 -12.05 -94.89 15.36
CA LYS A 2 -12.91 -93.70 15.34
C LYS A 2 -12.03 -92.49 14.98
N PHE A 3 -12.46 -91.67 14.04
CA PHE A 3 -11.85 -90.36 13.76
C PHE A 3 -12.41 -89.31 14.72
N MET A 4 -11.53 -88.50 15.31
CA MET A 4 -11.88 -87.38 16.19
C MET A 4 -11.38 -86.09 15.52
N THR A 5 -12.31 -85.26 15.08
CA THR A 5 -12.04 -83.98 14.39
C THR A 5 -11.94 -82.87 15.44
N ILE A 6 -10.78 -82.24 15.54
CA ILE A 6 -10.54 -81.07 16.40
C ILE A 6 -10.80 -79.81 15.57
N ILE A 7 -11.81 -79.03 15.94
CA ILE A 7 -12.10 -77.71 15.38
C ILE A 7 -11.40 -76.67 16.27
N ARG A 8 -10.46 -75.89 15.70
CA ARG A 8 -9.87 -74.71 16.34
C ARG A 8 -10.70 -73.47 15.99
N PRO A 9 -10.99 -72.56 16.95
CA PRO A 9 -11.61 -71.29 16.63
C PRO A 9 -10.54 -70.34 16.06
N VAL A 10 -10.80 -69.77 14.89
CA VAL A 10 -10.04 -68.65 14.34
C VAL A 10 -10.63 -67.39 14.96
N LEU A 11 -9.85 -66.69 15.79
CA LEU A 11 -10.19 -65.37 16.29
C LEU A 11 -9.98 -64.37 15.13
N LEU A 12 -11.07 -63.85 14.56
CA LEU A 12 -10.99 -62.68 13.67
C LEU A 12 -10.79 -61.43 14.54
N VAL A 13 -9.58 -60.87 14.52
CA VAL A 13 -9.30 -59.53 15.05
C VAL A 13 -9.69 -58.54 13.95
N ASN A 14 -10.83 -57.86 14.11
CA ASN A 14 -11.18 -56.70 13.30
C ASN A 14 -10.28 -55.53 13.73
N LEU A 15 -9.18 -55.30 13.00
CA LEU A 15 -8.45 -54.04 13.05
C LEU A 15 -9.33 -52.97 12.38
N LEU A 16 -10.09 -52.24 13.20
CA LEU A 16 -10.66 -50.95 12.82
C LEU A 16 -9.49 -49.97 12.63
N PHE A 17 -9.02 -49.83 11.39
CA PHE A 17 -8.25 -48.65 10.99
C PHE A 17 -9.20 -47.46 11.08
N GLY A 18 -9.22 -46.80 12.23
CA GLY A 18 -9.76 -45.46 12.36
C GLY A 18 -8.91 -44.53 11.49
N VAL A 19 -9.37 -44.27 10.27
CA VAL A 19 -8.92 -43.10 9.52
C VAL A 19 -9.44 -41.92 10.34
N ALA A 20 -8.57 -41.34 11.17
CA ALA A 20 -8.83 -40.05 11.75
C ALA A 20 -8.92 -39.07 10.57
N PHE A 21 -10.14 -38.73 10.16
CA PHE A 21 -10.37 -37.54 9.37
C PHE A 21 -9.89 -36.39 10.26
N ALA A 22 -8.68 -35.89 9.99
CA ALA A 22 -8.26 -34.61 10.52
C ALA A 22 -9.28 -33.61 9.98
N GLU A 23 -10.16 -33.11 10.85
CA GLU A 23 -11.07 -32.02 10.52
C GLU A 23 -10.19 -30.89 9.98
N THR A 24 -10.35 -30.56 8.69
CA THR A 24 -9.53 -29.55 8.02
C THR A 24 -9.86 -28.22 8.65
N ARG A 25 -9.05 -27.83 9.63
CA ARG A 25 -9.20 -26.57 10.35
C ARG A 25 -9.15 -25.42 9.32
N LYS A 26 -10.13 -24.52 9.37
CA LYS A 26 -10.09 -23.28 8.56
C LYS A 26 -8.74 -22.56 8.79
N PRO A 27 -8.09 -22.03 7.74
CA PRO A 27 -6.80 -21.36 7.91
C PRO A 27 -6.96 -20.08 8.73
N ASN A 28 -5.91 -19.67 9.44
CA ASN A 28 -5.83 -18.32 9.98
C ASN A 28 -5.41 -17.35 8.87
N ILE A 29 -5.66 -16.06 9.07
CA ILE A 29 -5.28 -14.99 8.15
C ILE A 29 -4.49 -13.94 8.93
N VAL A 30 -3.28 -13.64 8.47
CA VAL A 30 -2.50 -12.46 8.86
C VAL A 30 -2.42 -11.53 7.67
N PHE A 31 -3.09 -10.39 7.76
CA PHE A 31 -2.98 -9.31 6.77
C PHE A 31 -2.08 -8.22 7.35
N PHE A 32 -0.89 -8.06 6.78
CA PHE A 32 0.16 -7.16 7.25
C PHE A 32 0.28 -5.97 6.30
N LEU A 33 -0.33 -4.85 6.70
CA LEU A 33 -0.41 -3.60 5.94
C LEU A 33 0.53 -2.55 6.53
N VAL A 34 1.40 -1.98 5.69
CA VAL A 34 2.35 -0.92 6.06
C VAL A 34 1.93 0.41 5.45
N ASP A 35 2.06 1.50 6.21
CA ASP A 35 1.70 2.86 5.79
C ASP A 35 2.86 3.52 5.04
N ASP A 36 2.65 4.02 3.82
CA ASP A 36 3.63 4.78 3.01
C ASP A 36 4.96 4.05 2.69
N LEU A 37 4.96 2.72 2.58
CA LEU A 37 6.16 1.94 2.26
C LEU A 37 6.28 1.78 0.74
N GLY A 38 7.29 2.41 0.15
CA GLY A 38 7.55 2.37 -1.28
C GLY A 38 7.93 0.99 -1.80
N TRP A 39 7.71 0.76 -3.10
CA TRP A 39 8.01 -0.51 -3.76
C TRP A 39 9.45 -0.99 -3.54
N SER A 40 10.43 -0.09 -3.60
CA SER A 40 11.86 -0.38 -3.41
C SER A 40 12.33 -0.22 -1.97
N ASP A 41 11.42 -0.04 -0.99
CA ASP A 41 11.79 0.11 0.43
C ASP A 41 12.04 -1.23 1.15
N VAL A 42 11.94 -2.35 0.44
CA VAL A 42 12.21 -3.69 0.97
C VAL A 42 13.37 -4.35 0.23
N GLY A 43 14.19 -5.11 0.95
CA GLY A 43 15.40 -5.74 0.38
C GLY A 43 15.08 -6.71 -0.77
N CYS A 44 13.96 -7.43 -0.72
CA CYS A 44 13.55 -8.34 -1.80
C CYS A 44 13.11 -7.62 -3.10
N ASN A 45 12.95 -6.29 -3.06
CA ASN A 45 12.72 -5.43 -4.22
C ASN A 45 13.93 -4.53 -4.55
N GLY A 46 15.09 -4.85 -3.98
CA GLY A 46 16.36 -4.23 -4.38
C GLY A 46 16.75 -2.98 -3.60
N SER A 47 16.17 -2.72 -2.42
CA SER A 47 16.67 -1.65 -1.55
C SER A 47 18.19 -1.79 -1.33
N PRO A 48 19.02 -0.79 -1.67
CA PRO A 48 20.45 -0.82 -1.36
C PRO A 48 20.75 -0.50 0.10
N PHE A 49 19.77 0.02 0.87
CA PHE A 49 20.02 0.62 2.19
C PHE A 49 19.25 -0.03 3.33
N TYR A 50 17.98 -0.40 3.15
CA TYR A 50 17.14 -0.89 4.24
C TYR A 50 17.29 -2.40 4.45
N ASP A 51 17.51 -2.83 5.69
CA ASP A 51 17.59 -4.26 6.05
C ASP A 51 16.21 -4.79 6.43
N THR A 52 15.68 -5.72 5.65
CA THR A 52 14.38 -6.35 5.89
C THR A 52 14.45 -7.89 5.82
N PRO A 53 15.22 -8.56 6.71
CA PRO A 53 15.44 -10.00 6.64
C PRO A 53 14.18 -10.85 6.87
N ASN A 54 13.22 -10.42 7.68
CA ASN A 54 11.98 -11.18 7.91
C ASN A 54 11.02 -11.08 6.72
N ILE A 55 10.91 -9.90 6.11
CA ILE A 55 10.16 -9.70 4.86
C ILE A 55 10.81 -10.52 3.74
N TYR A 56 12.14 -10.57 3.68
CA TYR A 56 12.87 -11.41 2.72
C TYR A 56 12.56 -12.90 2.92
N GLN A 57 12.59 -13.38 4.17
CA GLN A 57 12.22 -14.77 4.49
C GLN A 57 10.77 -15.08 4.13
N LEU A 58 9.84 -14.12 4.29
CA LEU A 58 8.46 -14.29 3.84
C LEU A 58 8.40 -14.46 2.32
N ALA A 59 9.20 -13.70 1.56
CA ALA A 59 9.31 -13.85 0.11
C ALA A 59 9.88 -15.22 -0.29
N ASP A 60 10.85 -15.76 0.44
CA ASP A 60 11.44 -17.08 0.17
C ASP A 60 10.43 -18.23 0.34
N VAL A 61 9.39 -18.04 1.15
CA VAL A 61 8.36 -19.06 1.42
C VAL A 61 6.99 -18.74 0.82
N GLY A 62 6.87 -17.63 0.09
CA GLY A 62 5.63 -17.17 -0.52
C GLY A 62 5.80 -16.84 -2.00
N VAL A 63 4.80 -16.15 -2.55
CA VAL A 63 4.83 -15.56 -3.89
C VAL A 63 5.04 -14.05 -3.76
N ARG A 64 6.13 -13.53 -4.33
CA ARG A 64 6.43 -12.10 -4.37
C ARG A 64 5.88 -11.49 -5.66
N PHE A 65 5.06 -10.46 -5.56
CA PHE A 65 4.46 -9.78 -6.70
C PHE A 65 5.25 -8.51 -7.04
N THR A 66 5.72 -8.37 -8.29
CA THR A 66 6.51 -7.20 -8.73
C THR A 66 5.62 -6.09 -9.32
N ASN A 67 4.41 -6.43 -9.75
CA ASN A 67 3.40 -5.53 -10.32
C ASN A 67 2.17 -5.43 -9.41
N ALA A 68 2.37 -5.25 -8.10
CA ALA A 68 1.29 -5.05 -7.15
C ALA A 68 0.98 -3.56 -6.94
N TYR A 69 -0.30 -3.22 -6.92
CA TYR A 69 -0.79 -1.85 -6.89
C TYR A 69 -1.73 -1.55 -5.72
N ALA A 70 -1.58 -0.38 -5.14
CA ALA A 70 -2.60 0.25 -4.34
C ALA A 70 -3.68 0.86 -5.26
N ALA A 71 -4.96 0.78 -4.89
CA ALA A 71 -6.05 1.39 -5.66
C ALA A 71 -6.04 2.93 -5.63
N CYS A 72 -5.20 3.53 -4.77
CA CYS A 72 -4.96 4.97 -4.73
C CYS A 72 -3.53 5.25 -4.25
N HIS A 73 -2.99 6.42 -4.63
CA HIS A 73 -1.67 6.87 -4.19
C HIS A 73 -1.69 7.58 -2.81
N VAL A 74 -2.77 7.43 -2.04
CA VAL A 74 -2.92 7.91 -0.65
C VAL A 74 -3.72 6.90 0.20
N CYS A 75 -3.64 7.07 1.52
CA CYS A 75 -3.94 6.02 2.50
C CYS A 75 -5.40 5.53 2.54
N SER A 76 -6.37 6.41 2.83
CA SER A 76 -7.75 6.02 3.16
C SER A 76 -8.46 5.26 2.04
N PRO A 77 -8.40 5.71 0.78
CA PRO A 77 -9.05 5.02 -0.33
C PRO A 77 -8.59 3.56 -0.51
N THR A 78 -7.28 3.32 -0.45
CA THR A 78 -6.73 1.95 -0.57
C THR A 78 -7.17 1.08 0.61
N ARG A 79 -7.19 1.62 1.83
CA ARG A 79 -7.64 0.89 3.02
C ARG A 79 -9.10 0.44 2.92
N ALA A 80 -9.97 1.30 2.41
CA ALA A 80 -11.38 0.96 2.15
C ALA A 80 -11.49 -0.08 1.03
N SER A 81 -10.69 0.07 -0.02
CA SER A 81 -10.62 -0.85 -1.16
C SER A 81 -10.24 -2.27 -0.75
N ILE A 82 -9.24 -2.44 0.13
CA ILE A 82 -8.84 -3.76 0.66
C ILE A 82 -10.02 -4.44 1.39
N LEU A 83 -10.74 -3.68 2.21
CA LEU A 83 -11.79 -4.22 3.07
C LEU A 83 -13.10 -4.51 2.35
N THR A 84 -13.36 -3.87 1.20
CA THR A 84 -14.64 -3.96 0.48
C THR A 84 -14.51 -4.62 -0.90
N GLY A 85 -13.29 -4.71 -1.44
CA GLY A 85 -13.06 -5.16 -2.81
C GLY A 85 -13.52 -4.17 -3.88
N LYS A 86 -13.81 -2.91 -3.50
CA LYS A 86 -14.32 -1.87 -4.40
C LYS A 86 -13.25 -0.82 -4.71
N TYR A 87 -13.34 -0.23 -5.90
CA TYR A 87 -12.51 0.92 -6.25
C TYR A 87 -12.89 2.14 -5.39
N PRO A 88 -11.92 3.03 -5.10
CA PRO A 88 -12.17 4.33 -4.47
C PRO A 88 -13.30 5.14 -5.12
N ALA A 89 -13.39 5.10 -6.45
CA ALA A 89 -14.43 5.81 -7.21
C ALA A 89 -15.83 5.29 -6.86
N THR A 90 -16.01 3.97 -6.86
CA THR A 90 -17.25 3.29 -6.47
C THR A 90 -17.69 3.65 -5.04
N LEU A 91 -16.72 3.79 -4.13
CA LEU A 91 -16.97 4.14 -2.73
C LEU A 91 -17.17 5.64 -2.48
N THR A 92 -16.93 6.50 -3.48
CA THR A 92 -16.77 7.97 -3.33
C THR A 92 -15.73 8.39 -2.28
N LEU A 93 -14.89 7.46 -1.82
CA LEU A 93 -13.80 7.68 -0.87
C LEU A 93 -12.49 7.76 -1.66
N THR A 94 -12.30 8.90 -2.33
CA THR A 94 -11.29 9.08 -3.40
C THR A 94 -10.04 9.84 -2.98
N ASP A 95 -9.93 10.29 -1.72
CA ASP A 95 -8.73 10.94 -1.17
C ASP A 95 -8.60 10.64 0.33
N TRP A 96 -7.43 10.90 0.93
CA TRP A 96 -7.25 10.76 2.38
C TRP A 96 -8.19 11.74 3.11
N LEU A 97 -8.75 11.35 4.25
CA LEU A 97 -9.99 11.97 4.78
C LEU A 97 -10.01 13.50 4.73
N ASN A 98 -9.06 14.20 5.37
CA ASN A 98 -9.12 15.68 5.38
C ASN A 98 -8.73 16.32 4.03
N GLY A 99 -7.98 15.60 3.20
CA GLY A 99 -7.56 16.09 1.89
C GLY A 99 -6.82 17.42 1.90
N ARG A 100 -6.70 18.01 0.71
CA ARG A 100 -6.31 19.42 0.55
C ARG A 100 -7.59 20.25 0.41
N SER A 101 -7.72 21.35 1.16
CA SER A 101 -8.82 22.31 0.95
C SER A 101 -8.68 23.05 -0.38
N ASN A 102 -9.82 23.52 -0.93
CA ASN A 102 -9.84 24.38 -2.11
C ASN A 102 -9.06 25.69 -1.89
N ARG A 103 -8.45 26.20 -2.96
CA ARG A 103 -7.61 27.40 -2.95
C ARG A 103 -8.00 28.35 -4.09
N PRO A 104 -7.84 29.68 -3.96
CA PRO A 104 -8.22 30.62 -5.02
C PRO A 104 -7.42 30.50 -6.32
N TYR A 105 -6.29 29.82 -6.30
CA TYR A 105 -5.38 29.74 -7.44
C TYR A 105 -5.54 28.45 -8.27
N GLN A 106 -6.43 27.53 -7.88
CA GLN A 106 -6.56 26.22 -8.55
C GLN A 106 -7.75 26.23 -9.51
N VAL A 107 -7.65 25.55 -10.64
CA VAL A 107 -8.64 25.61 -11.74
C VAL A 107 -9.98 25.00 -11.34
N PHE A 108 -9.97 23.92 -10.58
CA PHE A 108 -11.15 23.15 -10.19
C PHE A 108 -11.35 23.08 -8.69
N GLN A 109 -12.59 22.93 -8.22
CA GLN A 109 -12.85 22.55 -6.83
C GLN A 109 -12.62 21.05 -6.66
N ASN A 110 -11.99 20.63 -5.56
CA ASN A 110 -12.05 19.23 -5.15
C ASN A 110 -13.55 18.87 -4.96
N PRO A 111 -14.02 17.73 -5.48
CA PRO A 111 -15.41 17.31 -5.31
C PRO A 111 -15.64 16.89 -3.86
N ASP A 112 -16.91 16.85 -3.47
CA ASP A 112 -17.30 16.20 -2.23
C ASP A 112 -16.84 14.74 -2.25
N LYS A 113 -16.42 14.22 -1.09
CA LYS A 113 -15.98 12.84 -0.93
C LYS A 113 -16.49 12.27 0.38
N ALA A 114 -16.59 10.95 0.46
CA ALA A 114 -16.87 10.27 1.71
C ALA A 114 -15.76 10.55 2.75
N MET A 115 -16.17 10.94 3.96
CA MET A 115 -15.28 11.22 5.09
C MET A 115 -15.15 10.03 6.05
N ALA A 116 -15.87 8.95 5.78
CA ALA A 116 -15.84 7.69 6.50
C ALA A 116 -16.17 6.54 5.53
N LEU A 117 -15.76 5.32 5.86
CA LEU A 117 -16.33 4.13 5.25
C LEU A 117 -17.82 4.07 5.62
N ASP A 118 -18.66 3.89 4.61
CA ASP A 118 -20.10 3.80 4.78
C ASP A 118 -20.45 2.59 5.67
N PRO A 119 -21.21 2.78 6.77
CA PRO A 119 -21.60 1.68 7.66
C PRO A 119 -22.40 0.56 6.99
N ASP A 120 -23.01 0.81 5.82
CA ASP A 120 -23.75 -0.21 5.06
C ASP A 120 -22.84 -1.04 4.13
N GLU A 121 -21.56 -0.67 3.99
CA GLU A 121 -20.59 -1.45 3.23
C GLU A 121 -20.21 -2.73 3.96
N THR A 122 -20.38 -3.87 3.28
CA THR A 122 -19.96 -5.17 3.80
C THR A 122 -18.46 -5.33 3.66
N THR A 123 -17.78 -5.46 4.79
CA THR A 123 -16.33 -5.63 4.86
C THR A 123 -15.91 -7.09 4.97
N LEU A 124 -14.66 -7.36 4.57
CA LEU A 124 -14.03 -8.68 4.69
C LEU A 124 -14.10 -9.21 6.13
N ALA A 125 -13.89 -8.34 7.12
CA ALA A 125 -13.94 -8.71 8.52
C ALA A 125 -15.36 -9.14 8.96
N GLU A 126 -16.42 -8.51 8.45
CA GLU A 126 -17.80 -8.92 8.72
C GLU A 126 -18.14 -10.28 8.11
N VAL A 127 -17.67 -10.53 6.88
CA VAL A 127 -17.84 -11.85 6.24
C VAL A 127 -17.10 -12.92 7.05
N LEU A 128 -15.84 -12.68 7.41
CA LEU A 128 -15.04 -13.62 8.20
C LEU A 128 -15.64 -13.88 9.58
N LYS A 129 -16.19 -12.85 10.24
CA LYS A 129 -16.87 -12.99 11.52
C LYS A 129 -18.11 -13.87 11.42
N LYS A 130 -18.93 -13.71 10.37
CA LYS A 130 -20.07 -14.60 10.09
C LYS A 130 -19.62 -16.06 9.86
N GLU A 131 -18.42 -16.25 9.33
CA GLU A 131 -17.79 -17.55 9.09
C GLU A 131 -17.08 -18.16 10.31
N GLY A 132 -17.21 -17.53 11.50
CA GLY A 132 -16.72 -18.03 12.76
C GLY A 132 -15.28 -17.64 13.11
N TYR A 133 -14.67 -16.71 12.36
CA TYR A 133 -13.35 -16.19 12.71
C TYR A 133 -13.43 -15.26 13.91
N ALA A 134 -12.43 -15.33 14.78
CA ALA A 134 -12.11 -14.19 15.63
C ALA A 134 -11.45 -13.11 14.77
N THR A 135 -11.78 -11.84 14.96
CA THR A 135 -11.25 -10.76 14.10
C THR A 135 -10.62 -9.65 14.94
N ALA A 136 -9.41 -9.23 14.61
CA ALA A 136 -8.77 -8.09 15.28
C ALA A 136 -7.97 -7.21 14.32
N LEU A 137 -7.99 -5.91 14.60
CA LEU A 137 -7.16 -4.91 13.95
C LEU A 137 -6.16 -4.33 14.94
N PHE A 138 -4.87 -4.36 14.59
CA PHE A 138 -3.79 -3.75 15.35
C PHE A 138 -3.15 -2.62 14.53
N GLY A 139 -3.53 -1.39 14.82
CA GLY A 139 -2.93 -0.14 14.37
C GLY A 139 -3.92 0.82 13.70
N LYS A 140 -3.49 1.44 12.60
CA LYS A 140 -4.16 2.54 11.91
C LYS A 140 -5.49 2.09 11.27
N TRP A 141 -6.56 2.82 11.56
CA TRP A 141 -7.86 2.68 10.88
C TRP A 141 -7.94 3.60 9.65
N HIS A 142 -8.03 4.91 9.90
CA HIS A 142 -8.07 5.98 8.88
C HIS A 142 -9.22 5.90 7.87
N LEU A 143 -10.38 5.38 8.30
CA LEU A 143 -11.60 5.30 7.49
C LEU A 143 -12.78 6.06 8.12
N GLY A 144 -12.52 7.13 8.84
CA GLY A 144 -13.54 8.03 9.40
C GLY A 144 -13.53 8.10 10.92
N SER A 145 -13.95 9.24 11.46
CA SER A 145 -14.20 9.41 12.91
C SER A 145 -15.52 8.79 13.34
N ASP A 146 -16.47 8.72 12.42
CA ASP A 146 -17.87 8.33 12.69
C ASP A 146 -18.09 6.83 12.48
N THR A 147 -17.02 6.11 12.12
CA THR A 147 -17.00 4.66 12.02
C THR A 147 -15.79 4.08 12.75
N THR A 148 -15.92 2.83 13.20
CA THR A 148 -14.90 2.13 13.97
C THR A 148 -14.65 0.76 13.35
N PRO A 149 -13.45 0.17 13.50
CA PRO A 149 -13.23 -1.21 13.08
C PRO A 149 -14.22 -2.19 13.74
N THR A 150 -14.63 -1.93 14.98
CA THR A 150 -15.60 -2.77 15.68
C THR A 150 -17.02 -2.69 15.11
N GLY A 151 -17.37 -1.58 14.45
CA GLY A 151 -18.58 -1.45 13.65
C GLY A 151 -18.52 -2.25 12.35
N HIS A 152 -17.31 -2.45 11.81
CA HIS A 152 -17.05 -3.21 10.58
C HIS A 152 -16.43 -4.58 10.86
N GLY A 153 -17.05 -5.34 11.75
CA GLY A 153 -16.77 -6.78 11.89
C GLY A 153 -15.50 -7.16 12.65
N PHE A 154 -14.67 -6.23 13.11
CA PHE A 154 -13.57 -6.55 14.03
C PHE A 154 -14.06 -6.75 15.47
N ASP A 155 -13.64 -7.80 16.16
CA ASP A 155 -13.94 -8.00 17.59
C ASP A 155 -13.07 -7.12 18.50
N LEU A 156 -11.88 -6.76 18.04
CA LEU A 156 -10.89 -5.97 18.77
C LEU A 156 -10.20 -4.97 17.85
N HIS A 157 -10.00 -3.74 18.34
CA HIS A 157 -9.15 -2.73 17.73
C HIS A 157 -8.18 -2.16 18.77
N VAL A 158 -6.89 -2.12 18.42
CA VAL A 158 -5.85 -1.45 19.20
C VAL A 158 -5.00 -0.57 18.25
N PRO A 159 -4.72 0.71 18.53
CA PRO A 159 -5.22 1.50 19.66
C PRO A 159 -6.75 1.60 19.64
N TYR A 160 -7.36 1.92 20.77
CA TYR A 160 -8.81 2.18 20.83
C TYR A 160 -9.22 3.47 20.11
N SER A 161 -8.25 4.24 19.61
CA SER A 161 -8.45 5.44 18.81
C SER A 161 -8.47 5.12 17.32
N VAL A 162 -9.43 5.69 16.61
CA VAL A 162 -9.53 5.65 15.14
C VAL A 162 -8.65 6.69 14.43
N ASN A 163 -7.95 7.53 15.20
CA ASN A 163 -7.10 8.58 14.65
C ASN A 163 -6.04 8.02 13.71
N SER A 164 -5.86 8.70 12.58
CA SER A 164 -4.93 8.28 11.53
C SER A 164 -3.47 8.58 11.82
N ASN A 165 -3.19 9.36 12.85
CA ASN A 165 -1.85 9.72 13.29
C ASN A 165 -1.71 9.54 14.80
N LEU A 166 -0.48 9.30 15.25
CA LEU A 166 -0.13 9.08 16.66
C LEU A 166 0.02 10.40 17.47
N GLY A 167 -0.46 11.52 16.92
CA GLY A 167 -0.39 12.84 17.52
C GLY A 167 0.98 13.54 17.33
N ARG A 168 0.94 14.80 16.87
CA ARG A 168 2.12 15.61 16.48
C ARG A 168 3.18 15.83 17.57
N ARG A 169 2.82 15.70 18.86
CA ARG A 169 3.74 15.95 19.99
C ARG A 169 4.36 14.69 20.60
N ARG A 170 3.78 13.51 20.34
CA ARG A 170 4.13 12.27 21.06
C ARG A 170 4.76 11.19 20.16
N GLY A 171 4.46 11.23 18.86
CA GLY A 171 5.10 10.37 17.86
C GLY A 171 5.00 8.88 18.19
N PHE A 172 6.06 8.13 17.90
CA PHE A 172 6.14 6.67 18.06
C PHE A 172 6.53 6.17 19.46
N TYR A 173 6.62 7.02 20.49
CA TYR A 173 7.07 6.62 21.83
C TYR A 173 6.05 6.84 22.95
N ASN A 174 5.02 7.63 22.70
CA ASN A 174 4.06 7.98 23.76
C ASN A 174 2.64 8.30 23.24
N PRO A 175 2.09 7.67 22.19
CA PRO A 175 0.68 7.85 21.90
C PRO A 175 -0.19 7.39 23.08
N LYS A 176 -1.36 8.02 23.19
CA LYS A 176 -2.39 7.55 24.12
C LYS A 176 -3.05 6.28 23.55
N ASP A 177 -3.78 5.58 24.41
CA ASP A 177 -4.74 4.56 24.00
C ASP A 177 -4.15 3.27 23.40
N ILE A 178 -2.85 3.03 23.63
CA ILE A 178 -2.18 1.73 23.38
C ILE A 178 -1.91 1.07 24.74
N PRO A 179 -2.51 -0.10 25.04
CA PRO A 179 -2.34 -0.76 26.33
C PRO A 179 -0.88 -1.07 26.66
N GLY A 180 -0.42 -0.64 27.84
CA GLY A 180 0.93 -0.90 28.37
C GLY A 180 2.06 -0.24 27.58
N LEU A 181 1.79 0.94 27.02
CA LEU A 181 2.80 1.85 26.49
C LEU A 181 3.02 2.96 27.53
N ASP A 182 3.81 2.68 28.57
CA ASP A 182 3.95 3.54 29.76
C ASP A 182 5.23 4.40 29.75
N GLY A 183 5.80 4.64 28.57
CA GLY A 183 6.76 5.73 28.34
C GLY A 183 8.18 5.32 27.96
N GLY A 184 8.38 4.19 27.28
CA GLY A 184 9.67 3.84 26.67
C GLY A 184 9.60 2.95 25.44
N GLU A 185 8.47 2.27 25.22
CA GLU A 185 8.30 1.34 24.12
C GLU A 185 8.03 2.05 22.79
N TYR A 186 8.57 1.48 21.71
CA TYR A 186 8.28 1.94 20.36
C TYR A 186 6.93 1.36 19.91
N VAL A 187 6.05 2.21 19.35
CA VAL A 187 4.67 1.84 19.02
C VAL A 187 4.58 0.62 18.10
N THR A 188 5.47 0.54 17.13
CA THR A 188 5.54 -0.59 16.18
C THR A 188 5.81 -1.91 16.92
N ASP A 189 6.74 -1.89 17.86
CA ASP A 189 7.12 -3.05 18.67
C ASP A 189 5.96 -3.42 19.61
N ARG A 190 5.34 -2.43 20.26
CA ARG A 190 4.23 -2.66 21.19
C ARG A 190 3.00 -3.24 20.50
N LEU A 191 2.65 -2.75 19.31
CA LEU A 191 1.54 -3.33 18.54
C LEU A 191 1.85 -4.78 18.16
N ALA A 192 3.10 -5.10 17.80
CA ALA A 192 3.51 -6.46 17.47
C ALA A 192 3.38 -7.41 18.68
N GLU A 193 3.76 -6.97 19.88
CA GLU A 193 3.59 -7.73 21.11
C GLU A 193 2.11 -8.03 21.43
N LEU A 194 1.24 -7.02 21.30
CA LEU A 194 -0.19 -7.17 21.55
C LEU A 194 -0.85 -8.08 20.51
N ALA A 195 -0.44 -7.97 19.25
CA ALA A 195 -0.86 -8.84 18.16
C ALA A 195 -0.36 -10.29 18.36
N ALA A 196 0.87 -10.50 18.83
CA ALA A 196 1.38 -11.83 19.18
C ALA A 196 0.58 -12.46 20.35
N LYS A 197 0.20 -11.66 21.35
CA LYS A 197 -0.68 -12.12 22.44
C LYS A 197 -2.07 -12.50 21.93
N TYR A 198 -2.59 -11.82 20.91
CA TYR A 198 -3.84 -12.20 20.27
C TYR A 198 -3.75 -13.60 19.63
N ILE A 199 -2.63 -13.92 18.98
CA ILE A 199 -2.36 -15.28 18.47
C ILE A 199 -2.34 -16.29 19.64
N ASP A 200 -1.67 -15.99 20.76
CA ASP A 200 -1.64 -16.89 21.92
C ASP A 200 -3.04 -17.26 22.44
N VAL A 201 -3.97 -16.29 22.42
CA VAL A 201 -5.35 -16.42 22.93
C VAL A 201 -6.25 -17.15 21.94
N HIS A 202 -6.03 -16.99 20.63
CA HIS A 202 -6.90 -17.52 19.58
C HIS A 202 -6.32 -18.70 18.80
N LYS A 203 -5.16 -19.22 19.20
CA LYS A 203 -4.46 -20.35 18.55
C LYS A 203 -5.27 -21.62 18.37
N ASP A 204 -6.43 -21.78 19.03
CA ASP A 204 -7.29 -22.97 18.94
C ASP A 204 -8.51 -22.79 18.01
N LYS A 205 -8.72 -21.58 17.45
CA LYS A 205 -9.80 -21.29 16.48
C LYS A 205 -9.27 -20.49 15.27
N PRO A 206 -9.98 -20.42 14.13
CA PRO A 206 -9.57 -19.54 13.04
C PRO A 206 -9.62 -18.07 13.46
N PHE A 207 -8.64 -17.29 13.03
CA PHE A 207 -8.58 -15.85 13.31
C PHE A 207 -8.12 -15.02 12.11
N LEU A 208 -8.59 -13.78 12.07
CA LEU A 208 -8.04 -12.68 11.28
C LEU A 208 -7.25 -11.77 12.21
N LEU A 209 -5.96 -11.63 11.92
CA LEU A 209 -5.10 -10.61 12.49
C LEU A 209 -4.76 -9.60 11.39
N TYR A 210 -5.39 -8.44 11.45
CA TYR A 210 -5.16 -7.34 10.53
C TYR A 210 -4.16 -6.36 11.16
N MET A 211 -2.87 -6.56 10.87
CA MET A 211 -1.79 -5.72 11.35
C MET A 211 -1.66 -4.51 10.44
N SER A 212 -2.14 -3.35 10.88
CA SER A 212 -2.22 -2.12 10.09
C SER A 212 -1.28 -1.08 10.68
N HIS A 213 -0.01 -1.11 10.30
CA HIS A 213 0.99 -0.24 10.93
C HIS A 213 0.72 1.26 10.72
N PHE A 214 1.16 2.07 11.70
CA PHE A 214 1.35 3.52 11.52
C PHE A 214 2.72 3.83 10.91
N SER A 215 3.72 2.97 11.14
CA SER A 215 4.97 3.07 10.40
C SER A 215 4.73 2.65 8.95
N VAL A 216 5.39 3.28 7.99
CA VAL A 216 6.54 4.20 8.10
C VAL A 216 6.15 5.68 7.89
N HIS A 217 4.88 6.02 8.10
CA HIS A 217 4.33 7.37 7.96
C HIS A 217 4.97 8.39 8.91
N ASP A 218 4.88 9.67 8.55
CA ASP A 218 5.40 10.76 9.37
C ASP A 218 4.69 10.87 10.74
N PRO A 219 5.39 11.31 11.81
CA PRO A 219 6.75 11.85 11.83
C PRO A 219 7.84 10.79 11.65
N ILE A 220 8.84 11.09 10.79
CA ILE A 220 9.96 10.18 10.51
C ILE A 220 10.91 10.14 11.71
N HIS A 221 10.72 9.13 12.56
CA HIS A 221 11.44 8.96 13.81
C HIS A 221 11.67 7.47 14.09
N GLY A 222 12.86 6.98 13.73
CA GLY A 222 13.27 5.60 13.94
C GLY A 222 13.64 5.28 15.38
N ARG A 223 13.79 3.99 15.68
CA ARG A 223 14.25 3.50 16.98
C ARG A 223 15.74 3.82 17.19
N PRO A 224 16.17 4.43 18.32
CA PRO A 224 17.54 4.91 18.51
C PRO A 224 18.65 3.91 18.20
N ASP A 225 18.50 2.65 18.62
CA ASP A 225 19.46 1.58 18.36
C ASP A 225 19.60 1.30 16.85
N LEU A 226 18.48 1.28 16.12
CA LEU A 226 18.46 1.08 14.68
C LEU A 226 19.00 2.30 13.93
N VAL A 227 18.67 3.51 14.38
CA VAL A 227 19.24 4.74 13.82
C VAL A 227 20.76 4.75 13.96
N GLU A 228 21.30 4.36 15.11
CA GLU A 228 22.75 4.24 15.30
C GLU A 228 23.37 3.14 14.43
N LYS A 229 22.66 2.02 14.21
CA LYS A 229 23.06 1.00 13.22
C LYS A 229 23.15 1.60 11.81
N TYR A 230 22.13 2.31 11.36
CA TYR A 230 22.09 2.88 10.01
C TYR A 230 23.06 4.03 9.80
N LYS A 231 23.39 4.82 10.82
CA LYS A 231 24.49 5.79 10.75
C LYS A 231 25.83 5.10 10.44
N LYS A 232 26.12 4.00 11.13
CA LYS A 232 27.34 3.21 10.88
C LYS A 232 27.31 2.57 9.49
N LYS A 233 26.16 2.03 9.09
CA LYS A 233 25.97 1.44 7.75
C LYS A 233 26.21 2.48 6.66
N LEU A 234 25.54 3.64 6.73
CA LEU A 234 25.68 4.72 5.75
C LEU A 234 27.14 5.20 5.63
N ALA A 235 27.84 5.36 6.76
CA ALA A 235 29.24 5.77 6.76
C ALA A 235 30.20 4.74 6.15
N ALA A 236 29.84 3.44 6.18
CA ALA A 236 30.64 2.36 5.62
C ALA A 236 30.27 2.01 4.16
N MET A 237 29.13 2.48 3.67
CA MET A 237 28.65 2.17 2.32
C MET A 237 29.42 2.94 1.25
N PRO A 238 29.62 2.34 0.06
CA PRO A 238 30.07 3.08 -1.11
C PRO A 238 29.08 4.22 -1.44
N PRO A 239 29.56 5.35 -2.00
CA PRO A 239 28.67 6.41 -2.47
C PRO A 239 27.64 5.87 -3.47
N GLN A 240 26.37 6.19 -3.24
CA GLN A 240 25.30 5.89 -4.20
C GLN A 240 25.46 6.77 -5.43
N SER A 241 25.31 6.17 -6.62
CA SER A 241 25.38 6.86 -7.91
C SER A 241 24.23 7.84 -8.12
N GLY A 242 24.42 8.79 -9.03
CA GLY A 242 23.38 9.76 -9.40
C GLY A 242 23.27 10.95 -8.43
N PRO A 243 22.37 11.90 -8.74
CA PRO A 243 22.14 13.07 -7.89
C PRO A 243 21.40 12.68 -6.60
N ASP A 244 21.45 13.54 -5.58
CA ASP A 244 20.67 13.33 -4.35
C ASP A 244 19.18 13.64 -4.57
N PHE A 245 18.91 14.65 -5.42
CA PHE A 245 17.58 15.10 -5.80
C PHE A 245 17.52 15.40 -7.30
N ILE A 246 16.34 15.24 -7.90
CA ILE A 246 15.97 15.85 -9.18
C ILE A 246 14.86 16.87 -8.96
N LEU A 247 14.66 17.75 -9.95
CA LEU A 247 13.43 18.52 -10.05
C LEU A 247 12.40 17.75 -10.87
N GLU A 248 11.18 17.72 -10.38
CA GLU A 248 9.97 17.32 -11.08
C GLU A 248 8.90 18.36 -10.76
N GLY A 249 7.80 18.37 -11.49
CA GLY A 249 6.70 19.29 -11.24
C GLY A 249 5.41 18.76 -11.82
N ASN A 250 4.42 19.64 -11.94
CA ASN A 250 3.11 19.30 -12.45
C ASN A 250 3.13 19.23 -14.00
N PRO A 251 2.87 18.06 -14.62
CA PRO A 251 2.80 17.96 -16.08
C PRO A 251 1.71 18.83 -16.70
N ASP A 252 0.73 19.27 -15.91
CA ASP A 252 -0.29 20.23 -16.34
C ASP A 252 0.20 21.67 -16.47
N SER A 253 1.38 21.99 -15.93
CA SER A 253 1.91 23.33 -16.07
C SER A 253 2.15 23.64 -17.55
N PRO A 254 1.56 24.72 -18.11
CA PRO A 254 1.70 25.05 -19.53
C PRO A 254 3.12 25.51 -19.89
N THR A 255 3.99 25.68 -18.89
CA THR A 255 5.41 25.99 -19.02
C THR A 255 6.30 24.91 -18.39
N TYR A 256 5.80 23.68 -18.26
CA TYR A 256 6.54 22.56 -17.69
C TYR A 256 7.87 22.35 -18.45
N PRO A 257 9.03 22.55 -17.81
CA PRO A 257 10.32 22.43 -18.49
C PRO A 257 10.58 20.99 -18.91
N SER A 258 11.26 20.81 -20.03
CA SER A 258 11.77 19.51 -20.46
C SER A 258 12.73 18.93 -19.42
N ARG A 259 12.94 17.59 -19.44
CA ARG A 259 13.88 16.91 -18.55
C ARG A 259 15.27 17.55 -18.55
N GLY A 260 15.80 17.88 -19.73
CA GLY A 260 17.09 18.56 -19.88
C GLY A 260 17.12 19.96 -19.26
N GLU A 261 16.04 20.73 -19.37
CA GLU A 261 15.93 22.04 -18.71
C GLU A 261 15.87 21.91 -17.19
N LEU A 262 15.11 20.94 -16.66
CA LEU A 262 15.05 20.64 -15.23
C LEU A 262 16.44 20.27 -14.67
N ASP A 263 17.23 19.51 -15.45
CA ASP A 263 18.59 19.11 -15.08
C ASP A 263 19.57 20.29 -15.06
N GLU A 264 19.36 21.32 -15.86
CA GLU A 264 20.11 22.58 -15.78
C GLU A 264 19.60 23.49 -14.65
N LEU A 265 18.28 23.55 -14.43
CA LEU A 265 17.69 24.36 -13.36
C LEU A 265 18.19 23.94 -11.98
N ILE A 266 18.26 22.63 -11.69
CA ILE A 266 18.67 22.14 -10.37
C ILE A 266 20.12 22.52 -10.02
N LYS A 267 20.98 22.81 -11.00
CA LYS A 267 22.37 23.24 -10.78
C LYS A 267 22.47 24.69 -10.28
N GLN A 268 21.44 25.51 -10.49
CA GLN A 268 21.46 26.91 -10.08
C GLN A 268 21.30 27.04 -8.55
N PRO A 269 21.99 27.99 -7.88
CA PRO A 269 21.97 28.11 -6.40
C PRO A 269 20.56 28.17 -5.79
N LYS A 270 19.62 28.83 -6.47
CA LYS A 270 18.22 28.93 -6.03
C LYS A 270 17.56 27.55 -5.85
N PHE A 271 17.84 26.59 -6.73
CA PHE A 271 17.27 25.24 -6.64
C PHE A 271 18.21 24.28 -5.91
N ARG A 272 19.53 24.39 -6.14
CA ARG A 272 20.54 23.54 -5.51
C ARG A 272 20.51 23.66 -3.99
N ASP A 273 20.56 24.90 -3.47
CA ASP A 273 20.87 25.17 -2.07
C ASP A 273 19.64 25.40 -1.18
N THR A 274 18.43 25.39 -1.76
CA THR A 274 17.18 25.62 -1.01
C THR A 274 16.25 24.41 -1.06
N TYR A 275 15.23 24.40 -0.19
CA TYR A 275 14.26 23.32 -0.07
C TYR A 275 12.86 23.89 0.11
N THR A 276 12.32 24.44 -0.98
CA THR A 276 11.02 25.11 -1.02
C THR A 276 10.17 24.64 -2.21
N SER A 277 8.91 25.08 -2.27
CA SER A 277 8.12 25.06 -3.52
C SER A 277 8.70 26.09 -4.50
N TYR A 278 8.99 25.70 -5.74
CA TYR A 278 9.54 26.59 -6.76
C TYR A 278 8.47 27.08 -7.76
N PRO A 279 8.75 28.10 -8.57
CA PRO A 279 7.91 28.45 -9.71
C PRO A 279 7.69 27.25 -10.65
N ASN A 280 6.59 27.27 -11.42
CA ASN A 280 6.15 26.19 -12.33
C ASN A 280 5.92 24.86 -11.60
N ASP A 281 5.50 24.94 -10.33
CA ASP A 281 5.17 23.79 -9.48
C ASP A 281 6.31 22.78 -9.32
N LEU A 282 7.55 23.24 -9.49
CA LEU A 282 8.70 22.36 -9.35
C LEU A 282 8.94 22.06 -7.86
N VAL A 283 9.31 20.82 -7.61
CA VAL A 283 9.63 20.26 -6.30
C VAL A 283 10.86 19.36 -6.42
N LYS A 284 11.59 19.20 -5.31
CA LYS A 284 12.68 18.21 -5.24
C LYS A 284 12.12 16.82 -4.97
N VAL A 285 12.56 15.85 -5.77
CA VAL A 285 12.30 14.42 -5.57
C VAL A 285 13.60 13.72 -5.20
N LYS A 286 13.61 13.05 -4.06
CA LYS A 286 14.77 12.34 -3.50
C LYS A 286 15.09 11.08 -4.31
N GLN A 287 16.36 10.92 -4.65
CA GLN A 287 16.84 9.86 -5.54
C GLN A 287 17.67 8.78 -4.83
N LYS A 288 17.98 8.98 -3.54
CA LYS A 288 18.82 8.06 -2.76
C LYS A 288 18.10 7.58 -1.52
N GLN A 289 18.36 6.34 -1.15
CA GLN A 289 17.93 5.77 0.13
C GLN A 289 19.07 5.93 1.12
N ASP A 290 19.04 6.98 1.93
CA ASP A 290 20.12 7.33 2.90
C ASP A 290 19.58 7.90 4.23
N ASN A 291 18.26 7.92 4.39
CA ASN A 291 17.61 8.43 5.60
C ASN A 291 17.67 7.40 6.73
N VAL A 292 18.59 7.60 7.67
CA VAL A 292 18.82 6.69 8.80
C VAL A 292 17.62 6.60 9.75
N GLN A 293 16.78 7.63 9.83
CA GLN A 293 15.55 7.61 10.65
C GLN A 293 14.52 6.70 10.02
N PHE A 294 14.24 6.90 8.72
CA PHE A 294 13.31 6.05 7.97
C PHE A 294 13.78 4.60 7.94
N ALA A 295 15.07 4.35 7.72
CA ALA A 295 15.64 3.00 7.75
C ALA A 295 15.40 2.29 9.10
N GLY A 296 15.53 3.01 10.22
CA GLY A 296 15.18 2.47 11.53
C GLY A 296 13.70 2.12 11.68
N MET A 297 12.79 2.90 11.07
CA MET A 297 11.36 2.59 11.08
C MET A 297 11.04 1.35 10.23
N VAL A 298 11.64 1.24 9.04
CA VAL A 298 11.47 0.09 8.14
C VAL A 298 11.95 -1.20 8.82
N GLU A 299 13.11 -1.19 9.47
CA GLU A 299 13.60 -2.38 10.18
C GLU A 299 12.77 -2.71 11.43
N SER A 300 12.19 -1.73 12.12
CA SER A 300 11.20 -2.01 13.18
C SER A 300 9.94 -2.69 12.63
N VAL A 301 9.47 -2.33 11.44
CA VAL A 301 8.35 -3.02 10.77
C VAL A 301 8.74 -4.45 10.38
N ASP A 302 9.96 -4.66 9.89
CA ASP A 302 10.48 -6.00 9.62
C ASP A 302 10.54 -6.88 10.90
N GLN A 303 11.01 -6.32 12.02
CA GLN A 303 11.04 -7.00 13.32
C GLN A 303 9.64 -7.31 13.85
N SER A 304 8.66 -6.43 13.62
CA SER A 304 7.24 -6.68 13.91
C SER A 304 6.72 -7.90 13.16
N LEU A 305 6.98 -8.00 11.85
CA LEU A 305 6.63 -9.18 11.06
C LEU A 305 7.31 -10.44 11.62
N GLY A 306 8.61 -10.36 11.92
CA GLY A 306 9.38 -11.46 12.53
C GLY A 306 8.76 -11.95 13.84
N THR A 307 8.27 -11.03 14.69
CA THR A 307 7.57 -11.36 15.94
C THR A 307 6.31 -12.19 15.69
N LEU A 308 5.47 -11.78 14.73
CA LEU A 308 4.24 -12.51 14.39
C LEU A 308 4.55 -13.88 13.77
N MET A 309 5.51 -13.95 12.86
CA MET A 309 5.92 -15.21 12.22
C MET A 309 6.50 -16.20 13.24
N ALA A 310 7.35 -15.73 14.16
CA ALA A 310 7.88 -16.54 15.25
C ALA A 310 6.76 -17.06 16.17
N LYS A 311 5.74 -16.24 16.44
CA LYS A 311 4.59 -16.65 17.26
C LYS A 311 3.71 -17.69 16.57
N LEU A 312 3.49 -17.56 15.26
CA LEU A 312 2.82 -18.61 14.47
C LEU A 312 3.60 -19.92 14.53
N LYS A 313 4.93 -19.86 14.43
CA LYS A 313 5.83 -21.02 14.52
C LYS A 313 5.76 -21.71 15.88
N GLU A 314 5.80 -20.92 16.95
CA GLU A 314 5.71 -21.40 18.34
C GLU A 314 4.47 -22.28 18.56
N HIS A 315 3.33 -21.89 17.98
CA HIS A 315 2.06 -22.64 18.09
C HIS A 315 1.82 -23.64 16.96
N GLY A 316 2.79 -23.88 16.07
CA GLY A 316 2.63 -24.80 14.93
C GLY A 316 1.59 -24.35 13.90
N LEU A 317 1.29 -23.06 13.83
CA LEU A 317 0.26 -22.48 12.96
C LEU A 317 0.79 -22.06 11.58
N GLU A 318 2.10 -22.10 11.35
CA GLU A 318 2.72 -21.61 10.10
C GLU A 318 2.17 -22.26 8.82
N ASN A 319 1.82 -23.55 8.89
CA ASN A 319 1.29 -24.32 7.77
C ASN A 319 -0.24 -24.23 7.66
N ASN A 320 -0.91 -23.55 8.58
CA ASN A 320 -2.34 -23.29 8.57
C ASN A 320 -2.66 -21.78 8.61
N THR A 321 -1.72 -20.92 8.18
CA THR A 321 -1.92 -19.47 8.21
C THR A 321 -1.55 -18.85 6.87
N ILE A 322 -2.52 -18.18 6.26
CA ILE A 322 -2.31 -17.31 5.12
C ILE A 322 -1.66 -16.02 5.63
N VAL A 323 -0.56 -15.60 5.00
CA VAL A 323 0.12 -14.34 5.34
C VAL A 323 0.19 -13.48 4.08
N ILE A 324 -0.36 -12.27 4.17
CA ILE A 324 -0.36 -11.27 3.11
C ILE A 324 0.41 -10.06 3.62
N PHE A 325 1.41 -9.59 2.89
CA PHE A 325 2.15 -8.36 3.15
C PHE A 325 1.90 -7.36 2.02
N MET A 326 1.56 -6.11 2.34
CA MET A 326 1.40 -5.02 1.35
C MET A 326 1.59 -3.62 1.99
N SER A 327 1.75 -2.57 1.17
CA SER A 327 1.56 -1.17 1.58
C SER A 327 0.32 -0.49 0.96
N ASP A 328 -0.24 0.53 1.62
CA ASP A 328 -1.46 1.23 1.17
C ASP A 328 -1.23 2.28 0.07
N ASN A 329 0.02 2.69 -0.17
CA ASN A 329 0.44 3.54 -1.30
C ASN A 329 1.97 3.56 -1.40
N GLY A 330 2.50 4.21 -2.44
CA GLY A 330 3.94 4.36 -2.65
C GLY A 330 4.65 5.23 -1.60
N GLY A 331 5.98 5.26 -1.68
CA GLY A 331 6.84 5.91 -0.70
C GLY A 331 6.88 7.43 -0.85
N MET A 332 7.11 8.13 0.27
CA MET A 332 7.27 9.59 0.30
C MET A 332 8.67 9.99 -0.17
N SER A 333 8.88 10.10 -1.48
CA SER A 333 10.14 10.57 -2.08
C SER A 333 10.13 12.05 -2.48
N VAL A 334 8.97 12.71 -2.44
CA VAL A 334 8.80 14.13 -2.78
C VAL A 334 8.35 14.91 -1.56
N MET A 335 8.76 16.17 -1.46
CA MET A 335 8.27 17.05 -0.41
C MET A 335 6.76 17.30 -0.53
N ASN A 336 6.08 17.39 0.61
CA ASN A 336 4.70 17.87 0.67
C ASN A 336 4.71 19.37 0.33
N GLY A 337 4.10 19.73 -0.79
CA GLY A 337 4.13 21.08 -1.32
C GLY A 337 2.78 21.75 -1.15
N THR A 338 2.68 22.65 -0.18
CA THR A 338 1.78 23.80 -0.31
C THR A 338 2.60 24.97 -0.86
N PRO A 339 2.01 25.92 -1.59
CA PRO A 339 2.72 27.15 -1.94
C PRO A 339 3.34 27.80 -0.71
N HIS A 340 4.58 28.26 -0.85
CA HIS A 340 5.40 28.86 0.22
C HIS A 340 5.88 27.88 1.30
N PHE A 341 5.82 26.56 1.05
CA PHE A 341 6.50 25.60 1.91
C PHE A 341 8.02 25.84 1.86
N GLU A 342 8.69 25.83 3.01
CA GLU A 342 10.14 25.93 3.12
C GLU A 342 10.64 24.99 4.24
N THR A 343 11.76 24.33 3.98
CA THR A 343 12.50 23.53 4.95
C THR A 343 14.01 23.71 4.75
N THR A 344 14.81 23.02 5.56
CA THR A 344 16.26 23.07 5.53
C THR A 344 16.85 21.72 5.12
N GLN A 345 18.11 21.72 4.68
CA GLN A 345 18.86 20.51 4.32
C GLN A 345 18.82 19.45 5.41
N ASP A 346 18.99 19.84 6.68
CA ASP A 346 19.00 18.94 7.84
C ASP A 346 17.62 18.34 8.17
N LYS A 347 16.54 18.90 7.59
CA LYS A 347 15.16 18.47 7.83
C LYS A 347 14.48 17.86 6.61
N ILE A 348 15.13 17.87 5.44
CA ILE A 348 14.50 17.40 4.20
C ILE A 348 14.04 15.94 4.28
N ASP A 349 14.78 15.12 5.04
CA ASP A 349 14.48 13.71 5.30
C ASP A 349 13.18 13.47 6.08
N THR A 350 12.63 14.50 6.72
CA THR A 350 11.29 14.46 7.35
C THR A 350 10.16 14.70 6.34
N ARG A 351 10.50 15.06 5.10
CA ARG A 351 9.57 15.47 4.03
C ARG A 351 9.68 14.62 2.78
N ALA A 352 10.89 14.15 2.46
CA ALA A 352 11.17 13.15 1.45
C ALA A 352 11.98 12.04 2.12
N SER A 353 11.27 11.05 2.66
CA SER A 353 11.85 10.06 3.56
C SER A 353 12.63 8.97 2.84
N THR A 354 12.25 8.64 1.60
CA THR A 354 12.84 7.55 0.81
C THR A 354 13.04 7.93 -0.65
N SER A 355 13.44 6.96 -1.48
CA SER A 355 13.42 7.05 -2.93
C SER A 355 12.73 5.81 -3.51
N ASN A 356 11.89 6.02 -4.52
CA ASN A 356 11.13 4.96 -5.19
C ASN A 356 11.84 4.41 -6.44
N LEU A 357 13.08 4.84 -6.72
CA LEU A 357 13.79 4.40 -7.91
C LEU A 357 13.83 2.86 -8.02
N PRO A 358 13.69 2.32 -9.24
CA PRO A 358 13.65 3.01 -10.53
C PRO A 358 12.28 3.64 -10.89
N LEU A 359 11.26 3.51 -10.04
CA LEU A 359 9.92 4.00 -10.32
C LEU A 359 9.85 5.53 -10.16
N ARG A 360 9.20 6.20 -11.11
CA ARG A 360 9.00 7.66 -11.08
C ARG A 360 7.87 8.04 -10.14
N GLY A 361 8.01 9.20 -9.52
CA GLY A 361 7.00 9.76 -8.63
C GLY A 361 7.04 9.23 -7.19
N ALA A 362 5.97 9.52 -6.46
CA ALA A 362 5.90 9.41 -5.02
C ALA A 362 4.45 9.20 -4.55
N LYS A 363 4.26 8.94 -3.25
CA LYS A 363 2.95 9.14 -2.61
C LYS A 363 2.29 10.42 -3.13
N GLY A 364 1.01 10.33 -3.46
CA GLY A 364 0.24 11.45 -4.01
C GLY A 364 0.32 11.63 -5.54
N TRP A 365 1.02 10.75 -6.26
CA TRP A 365 1.25 10.83 -7.71
C TRP A 365 0.71 9.56 -8.39
N LEU A 366 0.16 9.68 -9.60
CA LEU A 366 -0.33 8.54 -10.40
C LEU A 366 0.79 7.77 -11.13
N TYR A 367 2.02 8.28 -11.14
CA TYR A 367 3.20 7.55 -11.58
C TYR A 367 3.48 6.31 -10.71
N GLU A 368 4.21 5.33 -11.24
CA GLU A 368 4.46 4.01 -10.65
C GLU A 368 4.97 4.07 -9.20
N GLY A 369 5.82 5.05 -8.87
CA GLY A 369 6.37 5.23 -7.53
C GLY A 369 5.34 5.67 -6.48
N GLY A 370 4.15 6.10 -6.89
CA GLY A 370 3.04 6.48 -6.00
C GLY A 370 1.98 5.40 -5.80
N ILE A 371 1.84 4.48 -6.75
CA ILE A 371 0.78 3.46 -6.74
C ILE A 371 1.29 2.02 -6.68
N ARG A 372 2.52 1.73 -7.12
CA ARG A 372 3.10 0.39 -7.04
C ARG A 372 3.71 0.19 -5.65
N VAL A 373 3.45 -0.96 -5.04
CA VAL A 373 3.77 -1.26 -3.64
C VAL A 373 4.40 -2.64 -3.50
N PRO A 374 5.20 -2.91 -2.45
CA PRO A 374 5.71 -4.27 -2.23
C PRO A 374 4.56 -5.18 -1.84
N MET A 375 4.51 -6.41 -2.37
CA MET A 375 3.50 -7.41 -2.00
C MET A 375 4.05 -8.83 -1.97
N ILE A 376 3.71 -9.57 -0.93
CA ILE A 376 4.06 -10.98 -0.76
C ILE A 376 2.85 -11.74 -0.23
N VAL A 377 2.58 -12.92 -0.79
CA VAL A 377 1.49 -13.81 -0.35
C VAL A 377 2.03 -15.20 -0.05
N LYS A 378 1.90 -15.64 1.20
CA LYS A 378 2.12 -17.02 1.62
C LYS A 378 0.76 -17.70 1.78
N TRP A 379 0.49 -18.71 0.96
CA TRP A 379 -0.71 -19.55 1.08
C TRP A 379 -0.31 -21.02 1.24
N PRO A 380 -0.21 -21.52 2.48
CA PRO A 380 0.26 -22.88 2.74
C PRO A 380 -0.52 -23.94 1.97
N HIS A 381 0.20 -24.96 1.50
CA HIS A 381 -0.30 -26.12 0.74
C HIS A 381 -0.89 -25.84 -0.65
N HIS A 382 -1.14 -24.58 -1.01
CA HIS A 382 -1.79 -24.21 -2.27
C HIS A 382 -0.90 -23.30 -3.13
N GLY A 383 -0.21 -22.34 -2.51
CA GLY A 383 0.66 -21.41 -3.21
C GLY A 383 2.00 -21.99 -3.61
N LYS A 384 2.59 -21.43 -4.66
CA LYS A 384 4.00 -21.64 -5.00
C LYS A 384 4.90 -21.03 -3.92
N VAL A 385 6.03 -21.68 -3.69
CA VAL A 385 6.99 -21.32 -2.64
C VAL A 385 8.21 -20.68 -3.29
N GLY A 386 8.57 -19.48 -2.84
CA GLY A 386 9.79 -18.79 -3.29
C GLY A 386 9.74 -18.35 -4.76
N THR A 387 8.55 -18.07 -5.29
CA THR A 387 8.37 -17.67 -6.68
C THR A 387 8.07 -16.17 -6.82
N VAL A 388 8.37 -15.64 -8.00
CA VAL A 388 8.06 -14.27 -8.37
C VAL A 388 6.89 -14.29 -9.36
N CYS A 389 5.93 -13.38 -9.18
CA CYS A 389 4.81 -13.16 -10.08
C CYS A 389 4.88 -11.74 -10.63
N ASP A 390 4.91 -11.62 -11.95
CA ASP A 390 4.93 -10.34 -12.65
C ASP A 390 3.54 -9.93 -13.18
N GLU A 391 2.51 -10.74 -12.97
CA GLU A 391 1.15 -10.38 -13.35
C GLU A 391 0.59 -9.27 -12.46
N PRO A 392 -0.07 -8.24 -13.03
CA PRO A 392 -0.62 -7.14 -12.24
C PRO A 392 -1.73 -7.59 -11.26
N VAL A 393 -1.66 -7.07 -10.04
CA VAL A 393 -2.72 -7.21 -9.02
C VAL A 393 -2.95 -5.85 -8.34
N ILE A 394 -4.16 -5.60 -7.86
CA ILE A 394 -4.50 -4.34 -7.18
C ILE A 394 -5.27 -4.59 -5.88
N SER A 395 -5.30 -3.63 -4.98
CA SER A 395 -5.88 -3.79 -3.64
C SER A 395 -7.36 -4.18 -3.60
N THR A 396 -8.15 -3.91 -4.65
CA THR A 396 -9.54 -4.41 -4.74
C THR A 396 -9.60 -5.93 -4.78
N ASP A 397 -8.54 -6.58 -5.25
CA ASP A 397 -8.52 -8.01 -5.49
C ASP A 397 -8.45 -8.86 -4.20
N PHE A 398 -8.06 -8.27 -3.05
CA PHE A 398 -7.91 -9.04 -1.81
C PHE A 398 -9.22 -9.60 -1.28
N PHE A 399 -10.31 -8.83 -1.34
CA PHE A 399 -11.60 -9.27 -0.83
C PHE A 399 -12.03 -10.60 -1.49
N PRO A 400 -12.20 -10.68 -2.82
CA PRO A 400 -12.58 -11.95 -3.45
C PRO A 400 -11.49 -13.03 -3.32
N THR A 401 -10.21 -12.65 -3.33
CA THR A 401 -9.11 -13.61 -3.20
C THR A 401 -9.13 -14.32 -1.86
N ILE A 402 -9.27 -13.57 -0.75
CA ILE A 402 -9.23 -14.15 0.59
C ILE A 402 -10.44 -15.06 0.81
N LEU A 403 -11.63 -14.67 0.33
CA LEU A 403 -12.82 -15.51 0.41
C LEU A 403 -12.64 -16.83 -0.38
N GLU A 404 -12.06 -16.77 -1.58
CA GLU A 404 -11.75 -17.98 -2.34
C GLU A 404 -10.69 -18.85 -1.63
N MET A 405 -9.64 -18.25 -1.06
CA MET A 405 -8.60 -18.99 -0.33
C MET A 405 -9.13 -19.80 0.86
N ILE A 406 -10.22 -19.34 1.46
CA ILE A 406 -10.86 -20.00 2.61
C ILE A 406 -12.10 -20.82 2.22
N GLY A 407 -12.45 -20.87 0.93
CA GLY A 407 -13.59 -21.63 0.42
C GLY A 407 -14.95 -21.06 0.82
N VAL A 408 -15.07 -19.74 0.99
CA VAL A 408 -16.33 -19.06 1.33
C VAL A 408 -16.97 -18.51 0.06
N GLU A 409 -18.16 -18.97 -0.25
CA GLU A 409 -19.00 -18.38 -1.29
C GLU A 409 -19.62 -17.08 -0.79
N HIS A 410 -19.48 -16.02 -1.57
CA HIS A 410 -20.06 -14.71 -1.25
C HIS A 410 -20.59 -14.07 -2.53
N GLU A 411 -21.66 -13.29 -2.42
CA GLU A 411 -22.19 -12.55 -3.55
C GLU A 411 -21.16 -11.48 -3.97
N THR A 412 -20.70 -11.55 -5.21
CA THR A 412 -19.71 -10.60 -5.75
C THR A 412 -20.36 -9.45 -6.52
N THR A 413 -21.68 -9.28 -6.42
CA THR A 413 -22.39 -8.16 -7.04
C THR A 413 -21.85 -6.85 -6.47
N GLY A 414 -21.34 -5.96 -7.33
CA GLY A 414 -20.76 -4.68 -6.92
C GLY A 414 -19.34 -4.78 -6.33
N ILE A 415 -18.70 -5.95 -6.38
CA ILE A 415 -17.27 -6.10 -6.07
C ILE A 415 -16.47 -5.87 -7.36
N ASP A 416 -15.52 -4.94 -7.32
CA ASP A 416 -14.70 -4.57 -8.48
C ASP A 416 -13.46 -5.48 -8.64
N GLY A 417 -12.99 -6.06 -7.53
CA GLY A 417 -11.82 -6.92 -7.49
C GLY A 417 -12.00 -8.25 -8.21
N LYS A 418 -10.88 -8.83 -8.66
CA LYS A 418 -10.83 -10.18 -9.23
C LYS A 418 -9.92 -11.06 -8.39
N SER A 419 -10.37 -12.25 -8.04
CA SER A 419 -9.53 -13.18 -7.28
C SER A 419 -8.26 -13.54 -8.03
N PHE A 420 -7.10 -13.44 -7.36
CA PHE A 420 -5.78 -13.78 -7.90
C PHE A 420 -5.22 -15.10 -7.36
N THR A 421 -6.04 -15.98 -6.77
CA THR A 421 -5.57 -17.29 -6.25
C THR A 421 -4.82 -18.10 -7.30
N ARG A 422 -5.20 -17.99 -8.59
CA ARG A 422 -4.52 -18.63 -9.73
C ARG A 422 -3.06 -18.20 -9.82
N LEU A 423 -2.78 -16.91 -9.71
CA LEU A 423 -1.42 -16.37 -9.70
C LEU A 423 -0.60 -16.90 -8.51
N VAL A 424 -1.21 -17.01 -7.33
CA VAL A 424 -0.54 -17.60 -6.16
C VAL A 424 -0.21 -19.09 -6.37
N ARG A 425 -1.05 -19.81 -7.11
CA ARG A 425 -0.82 -21.21 -7.53
C ARG A 425 0.18 -21.33 -8.69
N GLY A 426 0.66 -20.22 -9.26
CA GLY A 426 1.55 -20.19 -10.42
C GLY A 426 0.84 -20.53 -11.74
N GLU A 427 -0.45 -20.22 -11.82
CA GLU A 427 -1.27 -20.34 -13.03
C GLU A 427 -1.52 -18.97 -13.64
N ASP A 428 -1.74 -18.93 -14.95
CA ASP A 428 -2.07 -17.70 -15.67
C ASP A 428 -3.45 -17.16 -15.28
N MET A 429 -3.59 -15.83 -15.31
CA MET A 429 -4.84 -15.13 -15.07
C MET A 429 -4.99 -14.01 -16.10
N ASP A 430 -6.19 -13.88 -16.68
CA ASP A 430 -6.54 -12.66 -17.41
C ASP A 430 -6.98 -11.59 -16.40
N ARG A 431 -6.06 -10.68 -16.04
CA ARG A 431 -6.36 -9.59 -15.12
C ARG A 431 -7.31 -8.57 -15.74
N GLY A 432 -7.22 -8.33 -17.04
CA GLY A 432 -7.79 -7.15 -17.70
C GLY A 432 -7.27 -5.82 -17.13
N PRO A 433 -7.93 -4.70 -17.44
CA PRO A 433 -7.48 -3.38 -17.03
C PRO A 433 -7.63 -3.13 -15.51
N ILE A 434 -6.74 -2.28 -15.00
CA ILE A 434 -6.81 -1.69 -13.65
C ILE A 434 -6.84 -0.17 -13.76
N TYR A 435 -7.54 0.48 -12.83
CA TYR A 435 -7.92 1.88 -12.95
C TYR A 435 -7.62 2.67 -11.68
N TRP A 436 -7.39 3.97 -11.86
CA TRP A 436 -7.27 4.95 -10.78
C TRP A 436 -8.05 6.20 -11.13
N HIS A 437 -8.71 6.76 -10.12
CA HIS A 437 -9.46 8.01 -10.22
C HIS A 437 -9.19 8.85 -8.99
N PHE A 438 -8.49 9.96 -9.18
CA PHE A 438 -8.11 10.88 -8.12
C PHE A 438 -8.48 12.32 -8.51
N PRO A 439 -9.76 12.71 -8.35
CA PRO A 439 -10.26 14.03 -8.75
C PRO A 439 -9.91 15.10 -7.69
N HIS A 440 -8.72 15.04 -7.08
CA HIS A 440 -8.31 15.92 -5.99
C HIS A 440 -6.91 16.48 -6.23
N TYR A 441 -6.63 17.69 -5.72
CA TYR A 441 -5.29 18.23 -5.70
C TYR A 441 -4.47 17.58 -4.58
N SER A 442 -3.35 16.96 -4.96
CA SER A 442 -2.48 16.29 -4.01
C SER A 442 -1.73 17.28 -3.09
N ASN A 443 -1.50 16.88 -1.84
CA ASN A 443 -0.59 17.60 -0.94
C ASN A 443 0.88 17.23 -1.17
N HIS A 444 1.14 16.18 -1.94
CA HIS A 444 2.49 15.66 -2.17
C HIS A 444 2.95 16.07 -3.56
N GLY A 445 4.00 16.88 -3.63
CA GLY A 445 4.64 17.22 -4.90
C GLY A 445 3.78 17.96 -5.94
N MET A 446 2.73 18.67 -5.50
CA MET A 446 2.03 19.66 -6.33
C MET A 446 1.40 19.10 -7.63
N GLN A 447 0.99 17.82 -7.65
CA GLN A 447 0.32 17.20 -8.81
C GLN A 447 -1.15 17.60 -8.94
N SER A 448 -1.60 17.77 -10.18
CA SER A 448 -2.99 18.01 -10.54
C SER A 448 -3.89 16.77 -10.33
N PRO A 449 -5.21 16.99 -10.18
CA PRO A 449 -6.21 15.93 -10.26
C PRO A 449 -6.09 15.14 -11.56
N GLY A 450 -6.30 13.82 -11.49
CA GLY A 450 -6.15 12.96 -12.67
C GLY A 450 -6.74 11.57 -12.50
N GLY A 451 -6.62 10.79 -13.56
CA GLY A 451 -6.97 9.37 -13.61
C GLY A 451 -5.87 8.59 -14.31
N ALA A 452 -5.88 7.27 -14.13
CA ALA A 452 -4.97 6.39 -14.85
C ALA A 452 -5.63 5.05 -15.17
N ILE A 453 -5.12 4.40 -16.21
CA ILE A 453 -5.47 3.03 -16.59
C ILE A 453 -4.17 2.28 -16.91
N ARG A 454 -4.06 1.03 -16.46
CA ARG A 454 -3.08 0.09 -16.98
C ARG A 454 -3.82 -1.08 -17.59
N ASP A 455 -3.46 -1.43 -18.83
CA ASP A 455 -3.99 -2.57 -19.55
C ASP A 455 -2.83 -3.29 -20.26
N GLY A 456 -2.46 -4.46 -19.73
CA GLY A 456 -1.25 -5.18 -20.11
C GLY A 456 0.03 -4.38 -19.83
N ASP A 457 0.85 -4.22 -20.88
CA ASP A 457 2.14 -3.53 -20.82
C ASP A 457 1.98 -1.99 -20.81
N TYR A 458 0.83 -1.47 -21.22
CA TYR A 458 0.62 -0.04 -21.37
C TYR A 458 -0.09 0.59 -20.18
N LYS A 459 0.35 1.80 -19.83
CA LYS A 459 -0.28 2.64 -18.82
C LYS A 459 -0.50 4.04 -19.38
N LEU A 460 -1.71 4.57 -19.19
CA LEU A 460 -2.08 5.93 -19.55
C LEU A 460 -2.44 6.72 -18.30
N LEU A 461 -1.95 7.95 -18.23
CA LEU A 461 -2.29 8.96 -17.22
C LEU A 461 -3.10 10.04 -17.94
N GLU A 462 -4.21 10.47 -17.34
CA GLU A 462 -5.02 11.60 -17.78
C GLU A 462 -5.01 12.68 -16.70
N TYR A 463 -4.75 13.91 -17.10
CA TYR A 463 -4.76 15.06 -16.21
C TYR A 463 -5.98 15.93 -16.47
N PHE A 464 -6.70 16.25 -15.40
CA PHE A 464 -8.04 16.80 -15.54
C PHE A 464 -8.05 18.32 -15.80
N GLU A 465 -7.03 19.08 -15.40
CA GLU A 465 -6.99 20.55 -15.59
C GLU A 465 -7.04 20.96 -17.06
N ASN A 466 -6.35 20.22 -17.92
CA ASN A 466 -6.19 20.55 -19.34
C ASN A 466 -6.59 19.40 -20.28
N GLY A 467 -6.93 18.21 -19.76
CA GLY A 467 -7.28 17.03 -20.54
C GLY A 467 -6.10 16.38 -21.26
N THR A 468 -4.86 16.72 -20.91
CA THR A 468 -3.66 16.10 -21.48
C THR A 468 -3.49 14.69 -20.94
N VAL A 469 -2.77 13.88 -21.72
CA VAL A 469 -2.49 12.48 -21.40
C VAL A 469 -1.02 12.18 -21.58
N GLN A 470 -0.53 11.20 -20.84
CA GLN A 470 0.76 10.56 -21.07
C GLN A 470 0.58 9.06 -21.23
N LEU A 471 1.32 8.45 -22.15
CA LEU A 471 1.28 7.01 -22.40
C LEU A 471 2.67 6.42 -22.19
N PHE A 472 2.76 5.33 -21.42
CA PHE A 472 4.01 4.62 -21.16
C PHE A 472 3.85 3.13 -21.45
N ASN A 473 4.88 2.52 -22.01
CA ASN A 473 5.02 1.07 -22.09
C ASN A 473 5.90 0.60 -20.92
N LEU A 474 5.28 0.04 -19.88
CA LEU A 474 5.93 -0.33 -18.62
C LEU A 474 6.85 -1.54 -18.74
N LYS A 475 6.74 -2.33 -19.81
CA LYS A 475 7.64 -3.46 -20.06
C LYS A 475 9.04 -2.98 -20.41
N ASP A 476 9.12 -1.92 -21.22
CA ASP A 476 10.39 -1.36 -21.70
C ASP A 476 10.80 -0.11 -20.90
N ASP A 477 9.85 0.56 -20.24
CA ASP A 477 10.06 1.81 -19.49
C ASP A 477 9.26 1.83 -18.17
N ILE A 478 9.68 0.99 -17.21
CA ILE A 478 9.09 0.94 -15.87
C ILE A 478 9.22 2.26 -15.09
N GLY A 479 10.15 3.12 -15.52
CA GLY A 479 10.42 4.43 -14.93
C GLY A 479 9.56 5.55 -15.51
N GLU A 480 8.68 5.29 -16.48
CA GLU A 480 7.80 6.29 -17.09
C GLU A 480 8.55 7.56 -17.54
N GLN A 481 9.68 7.36 -18.22
CA GLN A 481 10.57 8.43 -18.68
C GLN A 481 10.22 8.92 -20.10
N ASN A 482 9.59 8.08 -20.91
CA ASN A 482 9.34 8.33 -22.33
C ASN A 482 7.84 8.33 -22.62
N ASP A 483 7.25 9.52 -22.72
CA ASP A 483 5.85 9.66 -23.10
C ASP A 483 5.63 9.34 -24.60
N LEU A 484 4.85 8.30 -24.85
CA LEU A 484 4.50 7.77 -26.17
C LEU A 484 3.17 8.35 -26.70
N SER A 485 2.48 9.22 -25.95
CA SER A 485 1.11 9.67 -26.28
C SER A 485 0.97 10.26 -27.69
N LYS A 486 2.01 10.96 -28.16
CA LYS A 486 2.07 11.58 -29.49
C LYS A 486 2.57 10.64 -30.59
N MET A 487 3.18 9.51 -30.22
CA MET A 487 3.78 8.55 -31.15
C MET A 487 2.86 7.36 -31.40
N GLU A 488 2.16 6.88 -30.35
CA GLU A 488 1.22 5.77 -30.39
C GLU A 488 -0.22 6.28 -30.17
N VAL A 489 -0.69 7.09 -31.12
CA VAL A 489 -1.99 7.79 -31.04
C VAL A 489 -3.16 6.82 -30.88
N GLU A 490 -3.21 5.74 -31.67
CA GLU A 490 -4.29 4.75 -31.60
C GLU A 490 -4.38 4.07 -30.22
N LYS A 491 -3.22 3.71 -29.64
CA LYS A 491 -3.17 3.11 -28.29
C LYS A 491 -3.60 4.12 -27.22
N THR A 492 -3.21 5.38 -27.40
CA THR A 492 -3.60 6.48 -26.50
C THR A 492 -5.13 6.65 -26.50
N GLU A 493 -5.74 6.76 -27.69
CA GLU A 493 -7.20 6.89 -27.84
C GLU A 493 -7.96 5.68 -27.28
N GLU A 494 -7.44 4.47 -27.49
CA GLU A 494 -8.01 3.23 -26.93
C GLU A 494 -8.06 3.28 -25.40
N LEU A 495 -6.93 3.58 -24.75
CA LEU A 495 -6.85 3.58 -23.29
C LEU A 495 -7.63 4.75 -22.67
N THR A 496 -7.60 5.93 -23.28
CA THR A 496 -8.44 7.06 -22.87
C THR A 496 -9.92 6.68 -22.93
N THR A 497 -10.37 6.04 -24.02
CA THR A 497 -11.76 5.59 -24.17
C THR A 497 -12.15 4.59 -23.09
N LYS A 498 -11.29 3.59 -22.83
CA LYS A 498 -11.51 2.60 -21.76
C LYS A 498 -11.59 3.25 -20.38
N LEU A 499 -10.70 4.19 -20.07
CA LEU A 499 -10.72 4.93 -18.79
C LEU A 499 -12.00 5.74 -18.63
N HIS A 500 -12.44 6.43 -19.69
CA HIS A 500 -13.67 7.22 -19.69
C HIS A 500 -14.91 6.37 -19.54
N GLN A 501 -14.93 5.20 -20.18
CA GLN A 501 -16.03 4.25 -20.08
C GLN A 501 -16.14 3.68 -18.66
N TRP A 502 -15.03 3.22 -18.08
CA TRP A 502 -14.99 2.73 -16.69
C TRP A 502 -15.47 3.79 -15.69
N ARG A 503 -15.05 5.06 -15.85
CA ARG A 503 -15.54 6.16 -14.99
C ARG A 503 -17.06 6.31 -15.01
N LYS A 504 -17.70 6.11 -16.17
CA LYS A 504 -19.17 6.15 -16.28
C LYS A 504 -19.82 4.95 -15.60
N GLU A 505 -19.20 3.78 -15.69
CA GLU A 505 -19.71 2.53 -15.10
C GLU A 505 -19.73 2.57 -13.57
N VAL A 506 -18.73 3.20 -12.96
CA VAL A 506 -18.63 3.36 -11.50
C VAL A 506 -19.20 4.68 -10.97
N ASP A 507 -19.87 5.46 -11.83
CA ASP A 507 -20.40 6.80 -11.51
C ASP A 507 -19.36 7.71 -10.83
N ALA A 508 -18.14 7.72 -11.38
CA ALA A 508 -17.01 8.43 -10.81
C ALA A 508 -17.25 9.95 -10.75
N GLN A 509 -17.19 10.53 -9.55
CA GLN A 509 -17.35 11.96 -9.34
C GLN A 509 -16.26 12.77 -10.05
N MET A 510 -16.67 13.77 -10.83
CA MET A 510 -15.78 14.74 -11.48
C MET A 510 -15.84 16.09 -10.75
N MET A 511 -14.81 16.91 -10.94
CA MET A 511 -14.71 18.24 -10.34
C MET A 511 -15.58 19.28 -11.04
N SER A 512 -15.92 20.35 -10.32
CA SER A 512 -16.54 21.56 -10.86
C SER A 512 -15.50 22.69 -11.04
N PRO A 513 -15.70 23.61 -12.01
CA PRO A 513 -14.90 24.83 -12.10
C PRO A 513 -14.86 25.60 -10.78
N ASN A 514 -13.69 26.12 -10.41
CA ASN A 514 -13.54 26.92 -9.21
C ASN A 514 -14.00 28.38 -9.47
N PRO A 515 -15.08 28.85 -8.83
CA PRO A 515 -15.57 30.22 -9.03
C PRO A 515 -14.61 31.28 -8.48
N ASP A 516 -13.75 30.90 -7.53
CA ASP A 516 -12.74 31.78 -6.93
C ASP A 516 -11.42 31.74 -7.70
N TYR A 517 -11.35 31.01 -8.83
CA TYR A 517 -10.13 30.91 -9.62
C TYR A 517 -9.74 32.25 -10.22
N ASP A 518 -8.63 32.81 -9.75
CA ASP A 518 -8.01 33.99 -10.33
C ASP A 518 -6.71 33.60 -11.02
N GLN A 519 -6.74 33.62 -12.36
CA GLN A 519 -5.59 33.36 -13.23
C GLN A 519 -4.39 34.28 -12.92
N ALA A 520 -4.60 35.49 -12.39
CA ALA A 520 -3.49 36.38 -12.01
C ALA A 520 -2.80 35.95 -10.70
N THR A 521 -3.49 35.16 -9.87
CA THR A 521 -2.95 34.54 -8.65
C THR A 521 -2.59 33.08 -8.85
N ASP A 522 -2.83 32.55 -10.04
CA ASP A 522 -2.50 31.19 -10.42
C ASP A 522 -0.97 31.00 -10.36
N LEU A 523 -0.55 30.42 -9.25
CA LEU A 523 0.85 30.07 -9.00
C LEU A 523 1.32 28.92 -9.92
N TRP A 524 0.39 28.24 -10.61
CA TRP A 524 0.56 26.96 -11.30
C TRP A 524 0.80 27.14 -12.81
N SER A 525 0.05 28.04 -13.46
CA SER A 525 0.18 28.17 -14.92
C SER A 525 1.44 28.89 -15.40
N GLY A 526 2.23 29.51 -14.53
CA GLY A 526 3.35 30.35 -14.98
C GLY A 526 2.94 31.49 -15.92
N LYS A 527 1.64 31.77 -16.06
CA LYS A 527 1.09 32.87 -16.88
C LYS A 527 1.28 34.17 -16.11
N LYS A 528 2.39 34.87 -16.36
CA LYS A 528 2.48 36.31 -16.12
C LYS A 528 2.18 37.07 -17.38
#